data_AF-A0AAD9XLY1-F1
#
_entry.id   AF-A0AAD9XLY1-F1
#
_cell.length_a   1.000
_cell.length_b   1.000
_cell.length_c   1.000
_cell.angle_alpha   90.00
_cell.angle_beta   90.00
_cell.angle_gamma   90.00
#
_symmetry.space_group_name_H-M   'P 1'
#
loop_
_entity.id
_entity.type
_entity.pdbx_description
1 polymer ?
#
loop_
_entity_poly.entity_id
_entity_poly.type
_entity_poly.pdbx_seq_one_letter_code
_entity_poly.pdbx_strand_id
1 'polypeptide(L)'
;MGCMVIAYKKSKFQNYKLDPIVDWTDLWRPELVGRISLVNSPGEVIGAVLKYVGASYNTENMDLQVAGGRIVVQQNLALLGKQVQLFGSTNFLKAFGVGDVWVAVGWSSELLPAVKCMSNVTVIVPKSGASLWADLWAIPAASRLETNQIGGRVRGSSPLIHQWIEFC
;
A
#
# COMPACT_ATOMS: atom_id res chain seq x y z
N MET A 1 2.42 -2.69 11.91
CA MET A 1 2.17 -1.35 11.33
C MET A 1 3.04 -1.19 10.10
N GLY A 2 2.53 -0.54 9.08
CA GLY A 2 3.26 -0.26 7.85
C GLY A 2 2.65 0.92 7.10
N CYS A 3 3.26 1.26 5.97
CA CYS A 3 2.77 2.30 5.08
C CYS A 3 2.90 1.89 3.63
N MET A 4 2.27 2.65 2.73
CA MET A 4 2.56 2.53 1.31
C MET A 4 3.90 3.18 0.96
N VAL A 5 4.68 2.51 0.12
CA VAL A 5 5.98 2.97 -0.37
C VAL A 5 6.10 2.77 -1.87
N ILE A 6 7.02 3.53 -2.48
CA ILE A 6 7.39 3.40 -3.89
C ILE A 6 8.83 2.91 -3.96
N ALA A 7 9.06 1.79 -4.63
CA ALA A 7 10.38 1.27 -4.96
C ALA A 7 10.67 1.49 -6.45
N TYR A 8 11.88 1.94 -6.80
CA TYR A 8 12.29 2.11 -8.19
C TYR A 8 13.73 1.67 -8.45
N LYS A 9 14.00 1.25 -9.68
CA LYS A 9 15.34 0.80 -10.10
C LYS A 9 16.23 1.98 -10.47
N LYS A 10 17.26 2.25 -9.66
CA LYS A 10 18.24 3.33 -9.87
C LYS A 10 18.88 3.29 -11.25
N SER A 11 19.29 2.10 -11.71
CA SER A 11 19.96 1.93 -12.99
C SER A 11 19.07 2.30 -14.18
N LYS A 12 17.76 2.02 -14.12
CA LYS A 12 16.82 2.44 -15.18
C LYS A 12 16.73 3.96 -15.24
N PHE A 13 16.55 4.60 -14.08
CA PHE A 13 16.44 6.06 -14.02
C PHE A 13 17.73 6.76 -14.48
N GLN A 14 18.90 6.26 -14.09
CA GLN A 14 20.19 6.77 -14.57
C GLN A 14 20.38 6.59 -16.08
N ASN A 15 20.11 5.39 -16.61
CA ASN A 15 20.30 5.08 -18.03
C ASN A 15 19.41 5.93 -18.95
N TYR A 16 18.19 6.23 -18.51
CA TYR A 16 17.24 7.06 -19.25
C TYR A 16 17.29 8.54 -18.84
N LYS A 17 18.25 8.95 -17.99
CA LYS A 17 18.42 10.33 -17.49
C LYS A 17 17.14 10.91 -16.87
N LEU A 18 16.42 10.09 -16.12
CA LEU A 18 15.19 10.46 -15.43
C LEU A 18 15.49 10.95 -14.02
N ASP A 19 14.75 11.97 -13.59
CA ASP A 19 14.80 12.44 -12.21
C ASP A 19 14.32 11.35 -11.23
N PRO A 20 14.89 11.25 -10.01
CA PRO A 20 14.40 10.34 -8.99
C PRO A 20 12.89 10.49 -8.71
N ILE A 21 12.27 9.40 -8.25
CA ILE A 21 10.92 9.46 -7.69
C ILE A 21 10.97 10.06 -6.29
N VAL A 22 10.09 11.01 -6.03
CA VAL A 22 9.94 11.71 -4.74
C VAL A 22 8.49 11.70 -4.25
N ASP A 23 7.49 11.59 -5.13
CA ASP A 23 6.08 11.68 -4.75
C ASP A 23 5.14 10.92 -5.71
N TRP A 24 3.84 10.87 -5.38
CA TRP A 24 2.82 10.22 -6.19
C TRP A 24 2.70 10.79 -7.61
N THR A 25 2.97 12.08 -7.78
CA THR A 25 2.96 12.77 -9.08
C THR A 25 3.89 12.13 -10.09
N ASP A 26 4.97 11.52 -9.63
CA ASP A 26 5.95 10.90 -10.51
C ASP A 26 5.43 9.64 -11.19
N LEU A 27 4.39 9.00 -10.65
CA LEU A 27 3.78 7.82 -11.27
C LEU A 27 3.05 8.15 -12.57
N TRP A 28 2.73 9.43 -12.82
CA TRP A 28 2.06 9.89 -14.05
C TRP A 28 3.02 10.32 -15.15
N ARG A 29 4.34 10.19 -14.94
CA ARG A 29 5.35 10.52 -15.94
C ARG A 29 5.18 9.64 -17.20
N PRO A 30 5.27 10.21 -18.42
CA PRO A 30 5.01 9.47 -19.66
C PRO A 30 6.01 8.33 -19.91
N GLU A 31 7.21 8.40 -19.34
CA GLU A 31 8.25 7.37 -19.46
C GLU A 31 7.91 6.09 -18.68
N LEU A 32 6.94 6.15 -17.77
CA LEU A 32 6.54 5.03 -16.93
C LEU A 32 5.38 4.20 -17.52
N VAL A 33 4.96 4.48 -18.76
CA VAL A 33 3.83 3.77 -19.38
C VAL A 33 4.13 2.28 -19.48
N GLY A 34 3.30 1.46 -18.84
CA GLY A 34 3.50 0.02 -18.71
C GLY A 34 4.78 -0.38 -17.95
N ARG A 35 5.32 0.49 -17.08
CA ARG A 35 6.55 0.25 -16.30
C ARG A 35 6.31 0.21 -14.80
N ILE A 36 5.06 0.25 -14.35
CA ILE A 36 4.71 0.21 -12.93
C ILE A 36 4.05 -1.13 -12.59
N SER A 37 4.41 -1.71 -11.46
CA SER A 37 3.61 -2.75 -10.81
C SER A 37 3.01 -2.19 -9.52
N LEU A 38 1.76 -2.53 -9.23
CA LEU A 38 1.05 -1.95 -8.09
C LEU A 38 0.30 -3.04 -7.32
N VAL A 39 0.24 -2.90 -5.99
CA VAL A 39 -0.54 -3.81 -5.14
C VAL A 39 -2.02 -3.83 -5.57
N ASN A 40 -2.62 -5.02 -5.64
CA ASN A 40 -4.04 -5.12 -5.98
C ASN A 40 -4.95 -4.84 -4.77
N SER A 41 -4.92 -3.59 -4.30
CA SER A 41 -5.78 -3.10 -3.22
C SER A 41 -6.54 -1.86 -3.70
N PRO A 42 -7.86 -1.94 -3.93
CA PRO A 42 -8.63 -0.80 -4.45
C PRO A 42 -8.50 0.46 -3.60
N GLY A 43 -8.46 0.32 -2.27
CA GLY A 43 -8.28 1.46 -1.35
C GLY A 43 -6.93 2.15 -1.53
N GLU A 44 -5.86 1.39 -1.72
CA GLU A 44 -4.52 1.94 -1.94
C GLU A 44 -4.37 2.56 -3.33
N VAL A 45 -4.97 1.93 -4.34
CA VAL A 45 -4.98 2.43 -5.72
C VAL A 45 -5.71 3.76 -5.80
N ILE A 46 -6.94 3.82 -5.28
CA ILE A 46 -7.75 5.05 -5.26
C ILE A 46 -7.05 6.10 -4.39
N GLY A 47 -6.51 5.70 -3.25
CA GLY A 47 -5.76 6.58 -2.37
C GLY A 47 -4.54 7.22 -3.04
N ALA A 48 -3.76 6.46 -3.83
CA ALA A 48 -2.67 7.01 -4.63
C ALA A 48 -3.15 8.06 -5.65
N VAL A 49 -4.29 7.82 -6.30
CA VAL A 49 -4.92 8.79 -7.21
C VAL A 49 -5.41 10.02 -6.45
N LEU A 50 -6.02 9.84 -5.28
CA LEU A 50 -6.46 10.95 -4.42
C LEU A 50 -5.27 11.83 -4.02
N LYS A 51 -4.15 11.23 -3.62
CA LYS A 51 -2.94 12.00 -3.31
C LYS A 51 -2.35 12.70 -4.52
N TYR A 52 -2.38 12.06 -5.69
CA TYR A 52 -1.98 12.68 -6.94
C TYR A 52 -2.77 13.96 -7.24
N VAL A 53 -4.09 13.95 -7.04
CA VAL A 53 -4.96 15.12 -7.25
C VAL A 53 -4.99 16.09 -6.06
N GLY A 54 -4.12 15.90 -5.06
CA GLY A 54 -4.00 16.76 -3.89
C GLY A 54 -5.04 16.54 -2.78
N ALA A 55 -5.81 15.45 -2.84
CA ALA A 55 -6.85 15.11 -1.86
C ALA A 55 -6.33 14.17 -0.76
N SER A 56 -7.16 13.94 0.26
CA SER A 56 -6.85 13.03 1.37
C SER A 56 -7.07 11.57 0.98
N TYR A 57 -6.28 10.64 1.55
CA TYR A 57 -6.55 9.19 1.49
C TYR A 57 -7.93 8.84 2.04
N ASN A 58 -8.42 9.60 3.03
CA ASN A 58 -9.69 9.37 3.72
C ASN A 58 -10.84 10.21 3.14
N THR A 59 -10.78 10.54 1.85
CA THR A 59 -11.84 11.30 1.19
C THR A 59 -13.12 10.47 1.13
N GLU A 60 -14.18 10.94 1.77
CA GLU A 60 -15.48 10.25 1.83
C GLU A 60 -16.41 10.71 0.69
N ASN A 61 -16.40 12.00 0.38
CA ASN A 61 -17.22 12.59 -0.67
C ASN A 61 -16.35 13.31 -1.70
N MET A 62 -16.01 12.60 -2.76
CA MET A 62 -15.15 13.11 -3.82
C MET A 62 -15.73 14.34 -4.52
N ASP A 63 -17.06 14.43 -4.68
CA ASP A 63 -17.69 15.54 -5.40
C ASP A 63 -17.59 16.87 -4.65
N LEU A 64 -17.48 16.82 -3.33
CA LEU A 64 -17.30 18.00 -2.47
C LEU A 64 -15.84 18.26 -2.09
N GLN A 65 -15.03 17.21 -1.97
CA GLN A 65 -13.69 17.29 -1.37
C GLN A 65 -12.55 17.26 -2.39
N VAL A 66 -12.82 16.89 -3.65
CA VAL A 66 -11.81 16.85 -4.72
C VAL A 66 -12.14 17.92 -5.76
N ALA A 67 -11.13 18.70 -6.15
CA ALA A 67 -11.28 19.66 -7.24
C ALA A 67 -11.64 18.92 -8.55
N GLY A 68 -12.79 19.27 -9.13
CA GLY A 68 -13.35 18.59 -10.31
C GLY A 68 -14.07 17.26 -10.00
N GLY A 69 -14.26 16.94 -8.72
CA GLY A 69 -15.13 15.88 -8.25
C GLY A 69 -14.66 14.47 -8.63
N ARG A 70 -15.60 13.51 -8.57
CA ARG A 70 -15.32 12.10 -8.90
C ARG A 70 -14.82 11.89 -10.32
N ILE A 71 -15.20 12.75 -11.27
CA ILE A 71 -14.82 12.64 -12.69
C ILE A 71 -13.30 12.75 -12.84
N VAL A 72 -12.67 13.71 -12.16
CA VAL A 72 -11.20 13.88 -12.18
C VAL A 72 -10.50 12.66 -11.58
N VAL A 73 -11.05 12.09 -10.50
CA VAL A 73 -10.50 10.86 -9.90
C VAL A 73 -10.57 9.70 -10.89
N GLN A 74 -11.70 9.52 -11.57
CA GLN A 74 -11.88 8.44 -12.56
C GLN A 74 -10.93 8.60 -13.76
N GLN A 75 -10.78 9.82 -14.28
CA GLN A 75 -9.86 10.11 -15.37
C GLN A 75 -8.41 9.80 -14.98
N ASN A 76 -7.99 10.23 -13.79
CA ASN A 76 -6.63 9.99 -13.32
C ASN A 76 -6.38 8.53 -12.96
N LEU A 77 -7.41 7.81 -12.49
CA LEU A 77 -7.33 6.36 -12.32
C LEU A 77 -7.13 5.65 -13.66
N ALA A 78 -7.82 6.07 -14.72
CA ALA A 78 -7.62 5.53 -16.06
C ALA A 78 -6.22 5.83 -16.61
N LEU A 79 -5.68 7.03 -16.33
CA LEU A 79 -4.30 7.37 -16.68
C LEU A 79 -3.29 6.51 -15.91
N LEU A 80 -3.47 6.34 -14.60
CA LEU A 80 -2.64 5.45 -13.79
C LEU A 80 -2.70 4.01 -14.31
N GLY A 81 -3.89 3.56 -14.72
CA GLY A 81 -4.07 2.23 -15.32
C GLY A 81 -3.22 2.00 -16.58
N LYS A 82 -2.90 3.04 -17.35
CA LYS A 82 -1.97 2.94 -18.50
C LYS A 82 -0.51 2.85 -18.07
N GLN A 83 -0.18 3.43 -16.92
CA GLN A 83 1.17 3.37 -16.34
C GLN A 83 1.46 1.99 -15.74
N VAL A 84 0.42 1.35 -15.18
CA VAL A 84 0.52 0.06 -14.50
C VAL A 84 0.50 -1.10 -15.51
N GLN A 85 1.60 -1.86 -15.54
CA GLN A 85 1.69 -3.11 -16.28
C GLN A 85 0.83 -4.20 -15.63
N LEU A 86 0.80 -4.26 -14.29
CA LEU A 86 -0.01 -5.24 -13.57
C LEU A 86 -0.40 -4.78 -12.17
N PHE A 87 -1.60 -5.18 -11.77
CA PHE A 87 -2.07 -5.15 -10.39
C PHE A 87 -1.95 -6.56 -9.81
N GLY A 88 -1.30 -6.72 -8.66
CA GLY A 88 -1.17 -8.05 -8.04
C GLY A 88 -0.90 -7.98 -6.55
N SER A 89 -1.31 -9.01 -5.81
CA SER A 89 -1.00 -9.12 -4.38
C SER A 89 0.41 -9.67 -4.15
N THR A 90 0.84 -10.68 -4.92
CA THR A 90 2.20 -11.26 -4.84
C THR A 90 3.01 -11.04 -6.11
N ASN A 91 2.34 -11.03 -7.27
CA ASN A 91 3.00 -10.99 -8.57
C ASN A 91 3.64 -9.63 -8.89
N PHE A 92 3.23 -8.55 -8.22
CA PHE A 92 3.81 -7.23 -8.42
C PHE A 92 5.30 -7.21 -8.02
N LEU A 93 5.64 -7.83 -6.88
CA LEU A 93 7.03 -7.99 -6.45
C LEU A 93 7.84 -8.87 -7.39
N LYS A 94 7.24 -9.92 -7.97
CA LYS A 94 7.93 -10.79 -8.93
C LYS A 94 8.33 -10.03 -10.18
N ALA A 95 7.39 -9.30 -10.80
CA ALA A 95 7.66 -8.48 -11.97
C ALA A 95 8.74 -7.42 -11.69
N PHE A 96 8.70 -6.81 -10.50
CA PHE A 96 9.74 -5.88 -10.07
C PHE A 96 11.10 -6.55 -9.87
N GLY A 97 11.13 -7.72 -9.23
CA GLY A 97 12.35 -8.49 -8.99
C GLY A 97 13.08 -8.83 -10.28
N VAL A 98 12.37 -9.43 -11.25
CA VAL A 98 12.94 -9.84 -12.55
C VAL A 98 13.24 -8.66 -13.48
N GLY A 99 12.61 -7.50 -13.25
CA GLY A 99 12.90 -6.26 -13.97
C GLY A 99 12.03 -5.95 -15.17
N ASP A 100 10.87 -6.61 -15.28
CA ASP A 100 9.84 -6.31 -16.29
C ASP A 100 9.30 -4.87 -16.12
N VAL A 101 9.16 -4.46 -14.85
CA VAL A 101 8.79 -3.10 -14.44
C VAL A 101 9.98 -2.36 -13.82
N TRP A 102 9.90 -1.03 -13.82
CA TRP A 102 10.92 -0.14 -13.25
C TRP A 102 10.55 0.38 -11.88
N VAL A 103 9.25 0.40 -11.58
CA VAL A 103 8.66 0.93 -10.35
C VAL A 103 7.70 -0.10 -9.75
N ALA A 104 7.73 -0.25 -8.44
CA ALA A 104 6.76 -1.03 -7.67
C ALA A 104 6.16 -0.16 -6.57
N VAL A 105 4.85 -0.26 -6.40
CA VAL A 105 4.09 0.50 -5.41
C VAL A 105 3.31 -0.49 -4.55
N GLY A 106 3.55 -0.48 -3.24
CA GLY A 106 2.97 -1.47 -2.34
C GLY A 106 3.32 -1.24 -0.88
N TRP A 107 2.98 -2.20 -0.04
CA TRP A 107 3.17 -2.09 1.40
C TRP A 107 4.63 -2.24 1.81
N SER A 108 5.07 -1.42 2.76
CA SER A 108 6.42 -1.42 3.31
C SER A 108 6.81 -2.77 3.92
N SER A 109 5.86 -3.49 4.50
CA SER A 109 6.05 -4.83 5.09
C SER A 109 6.47 -5.88 4.05
N GLU A 110 6.05 -5.72 2.79
CA GLU A 110 6.38 -6.65 1.71
C GLU A 110 7.55 -6.16 0.86
N LEU A 111 7.58 -4.86 0.53
CA LEU A 111 8.59 -4.28 -0.35
C LEU A 111 9.97 -4.21 0.29
N LEU A 112 10.07 -3.75 1.54
CA LEU A 112 11.38 -3.54 2.18
C LEU A 112 12.17 -4.85 2.34
N PRO A 113 11.57 -5.97 2.81
CA PRO A 113 12.28 -7.25 2.84
C PRO A 113 12.66 -7.74 1.44
N ALA A 114 11.78 -7.60 0.46
CA ALA A 114 12.01 -8.09 -0.90
C ALA A 114 13.20 -7.41 -1.59
N VAL A 115 13.42 -6.12 -1.34
CA VAL A 115 14.48 -5.34 -2.00
C VAL A 115 15.73 -5.17 -1.14
N LYS A 116 15.76 -5.72 0.07
CA LYS A 116 16.85 -5.53 1.05
C LYS A 116 18.23 -5.88 0.49
N CYS A 117 18.32 -6.92 -0.35
CA CYS A 117 19.58 -7.36 -0.96
C CYS A 117 19.83 -6.76 -2.35
N MET A 118 18.95 -5.89 -2.85
CA MET A 118 19.04 -5.30 -4.20
C MET A 118 19.75 -3.95 -4.14
N SER A 119 21.04 -3.92 -4.49
CA SER A 119 21.84 -2.69 -4.47
C SER A 119 21.38 -1.62 -5.48
N ASN A 120 20.61 -2.01 -6.50
CA ASN A 120 20.12 -1.14 -7.57
C ASN A 120 18.70 -0.59 -7.33
N VAL A 121 18.13 -0.73 -6.13
CA VAL A 121 16.79 -0.25 -5.79
C VAL A 121 16.87 0.90 -4.78
N THR A 122 15.95 1.85 -4.91
CA THR A 122 15.65 2.86 -3.89
C THR A 122 14.19 2.70 -3.50
N VAL A 123 13.90 2.80 -2.21
CA VAL A 123 12.53 2.84 -1.67
C VAL A 123 12.30 4.20 -1.03
N ILE A 124 11.17 4.83 -1.35
CA ILE A 124 10.76 6.11 -0.79
C ILE A 124 9.35 6.02 -0.22
N VAL A 125 9.12 6.80 0.83
CA VAL A 125 7.76 7.20 1.25
C VAL A 125 7.44 8.49 0.49
N PRO A 126 6.33 8.56 -0.24
CA PRO A 126 5.93 9.76 -0.98
C PRO A 126 5.86 11.01 -0.10
N LYS A 127 6.45 12.12 -0.55
CA LYS A 127 6.57 13.36 0.25
C LYS A 127 5.23 13.96 0.65
N SER A 128 4.22 13.89 -0.21
CA SER A 128 2.88 14.36 0.12
C SER A 128 2.17 13.48 1.17
N GLY A 129 2.76 12.35 1.57
CA GLY A 129 2.23 11.42 2.56
C GLY A 129 1.65 10.15 1.93
N ALA A 130 1.57 9.10 2.73
CA ALA A 130 1.09 7.77 2.32
C ALA A 130 0.05 7.25 3.31
N SER A 131 -0.67 6.19 2.92
CA SER A 131 -1.50 5.45 3.87
C SER A 131 -0.62 4.82 4.96
N LEU A 132 -1.21 4.73 6.14
CA LEU A 132 -0.59 4.16 7.33
C LEU A 132 -1.59 3.19 7.93
N TRP A 133 -1.14 1.96 8.16
CA TRP A 133 -2.00 0.89 8.64
C TRP A 133 -1.36 0.14 9.79
N ALA A 134 -2.18 -0.43 10.65
CA ALA A 134 -1.76 -1.29 11.74
C ALA A 134 -2.69 -2.50 11.79
N ASP A 135 -2.09 -3.69 11.86
CA ASP A 135 -2.84 -4.91 12.15
C ASP A 135 -3.00 -5.01 13.67
N LEU A 136 -4.24 -5.17 14.12
CA LEU A 136 -4.57 -5.35 15.52
C LEU A 136 -5.29 -6.67 15.71
N TRP A 137 -4.92 -7.40 16.76
CA TRP A 137 -5.67 -8.55 17.23
C TRP A 137 -6.95 -8.07 17.93
N ALA A 138 -8.08 -8.67 17.56
CA ALA A 138 -9.37 -8.40 18.18
C ALA A 138 -10.12 -9.72 18.45
N ILE A 139 -10.95 -9.72 19.50
CA ILE A 139 -11.85 -10.84 19.80
C ILE A 139 -13.27 -10.41 19.36
N PRO A 140 -13.88 -11.06 18.35
CA PRO A 140 -15.24 -10.78 17.96
C PRO A 140 -16.22 -11.01 19.13
N ALA A 141 -17.21 -10.12 19.29
CA ALA A 141 -18.22 -10.28 20.35
C ALA A 141 -19.06 -11.57 20.21
N ALA A 142 -19.15 -12.11 18.98
CA ALA A 142 -19.82 -13.38 18.70
C ALA A 142 -18.97 -14.62 19.04
N SER A 143 -17.71 -14.45 19.45
CA SER A 143 -16.85 -15.55 19.88
C SER A 143 -17.41 -16.18 21.16
N ARG A 144 -17.94 -17.39 21.04
CA ARG A 144 -18.34 -18.23 22.18
C ARG A 144 -17.11 -18.86 22.81
N LEU A 145 -16.31 -18.05 23.51
CA LEU A 145 -15.23 -18.54 24.35
C LEU A 145 -15.85 -19.06 25.66
N GLU A 146 -15.65 -20.34 25.98
CA GLU A 146 -16.09 -20.91 27.26
C GLU A 146 -15.42 -20.14 28.41
N THR A 147 -16.24 -19.56 29.28
CA THR A 147 -15.81 -18.89 30.52
C THR A 147 -16.03 -19.86 31.66
N ASN A 148 -14.99 -20.59 32.08
CA ASN A 148 -15.06 -21.39 33.30
C ASN A 148 -15.19 -20.45 34.51
N GLN A 149 -16.29 -20.56 35.25
CA GLN A 149 -16.48 -19.80 36.49
C GLN A 149 -15.61 -20.38 37.60
N ILE A 150 -14.62 -19.61 38.05
CA ILE A 150 -13.90 -19.86 39.31
C ILE A 150 -14.21 -18.67 40.23
N GLY A 151 -14.95 -18.91 41.32
CA GLY A 151 -15.06 -17.98 42.44
C GLY A 151 -16.01 -16.77 42.27
N GLY A 152 -17.21 -16.96 41.71
CA GLY A 152 -18.33 -16.01 41.89
C GLY A 152 -18.24 -14.65 41.18
N ARG A 153 -17.24 -14.41 40.33
CA ARG A 153 -17.20 -13.25 39.43
C ARG A 153 -17.48 -13.70 38.00
N VAL A 154 -18.56 -13.19 37.40
CA VAL A 154 -18.74 -13.25 35.94
C VAL A 154 -17.97 -12.08 35.33
N ARG A 155 -16.82 -12.36 34.72
CA ARG A 155 -16.18 -11.47 33.74
C ARG A 155 -15.99 -12.25 32.44
N GLY A 156 -16.46 -11.67 31.33
CA GLY A 156 -16.17 -12.17 29.99
C GLY A 156 -14.68 -12.08 29.62
N SER A 157 -14.35 -12.67 28.46
CA SER A 157 -13.00 -12.94 27.92
C SER A 157 -12.09 -13.82 28.79
N SER A 158 -11.53 -14.84 28.14
CA SER A 158 -11.00 -16.08 28.74
C SER A 158 -9.77 -15.93 29.66
N PRO A 159 -9.68 -16.75 30.73
CA PRO A 159 -8.49 -16.89 31.58
C PRO A 159 -7.31 -17.62 30.89
N LEU A 160 -7.37 -17.87 29.58
CA LEU A 160 -6.30 -18.45 28.74
C LEU A 160 -5.98 -17.59 27.51
N ILE A 161 -6.14 -16.27 27.63
CA ILE A 161 -5.24 -15.31 26.96
C ILE A 161 -3.75 -15.69 27.13
N HIS A 162 -3.44 -16.53 28.11
CA HIS A 162 -2.15 -17.16 28.37
C HIS A 162 -1.64 -18.12 27.27
N GLN A 163 -2.49 -18.62 26.36
CA GLN A 163 -2.03 -19.35 25.17
C GLN A 163 -1.77 -18.44 23.97
N TRP A 164 -2.29 -17.20 23.95
CA TRP A 164 -2.08 -16.24 22.86
C TRP A 164 -0.63 -15.74 22.74
N ILE A 165 0.25 -16.10 23.69
CA ILE A 165 1.64 -15.64 23.84
C ILE A 165 2.67 -16.65 23.31
N GLU A 166 2.28 -17.90 23.03
CA GLU A 166 3.23 -19.01 22.77
C GLU A 166 3.42 -19.37 21.29
N PHE A 167 2.70 -18.75 20.33
CA PHE A 167 2.65 -19.23 18.93
C PHE A 167 2.87 -18.19 17.82
N CYS A 168 3.36 -16.98 18.11
CA CYS A 168 3.76 -15.97 17.10
C CYS A 168 5.06 -15.28 17.52
#